data_AF-A0A519SS49-F1
#
_entry.id   AF-A0A519SS49-F1
#
_cell.length_a   1.000
_cell.length_b   1.000
_cell.length_c   1.000
_cell.angle_alpha   90.00
_cell.angle_beta   90.00
_cell.angle_gamma   90.00
#
_symmetry.space_group_name_H-M   'P 1'
#
loop_
_entity.id
_entity.type
_entity.pdbx_description
1 polymer ?
#
loop_
_entity_poly.entity_id
_entity_poly.type
_entity_poly.pdbx_seq_one_letter_code
_entity_poly.pdbx_strand_id
1 'polypeptide(L)'
;MKNRGKKTFTNYTSPLSSGLGSDYDCSHVNIRTKLSNIQVAFDKVNEGQLLPIKKIEPNILAVLNHDKEICGYISTTVNKKLLDCIENGFTYWAKVISKFGDINIEN
;
A
#
# COMPACT_ATOMS: atom_id res chain seq x y z
N MET A 1 31.73 -22.33 20.98
CA MET A 1 31.68 -20.89 20.65
C MET A 1 30.52 -20.64 19.70
N LYS A 2 29.68 -19.64 20.00
CA LYS A 2 28.46 -19.29 19.27
C LYS A 2 28.83 -18.52 18.00
N ASN A 3 28.36 -18.95 16.82
CA ASN A 3 28.30 -18.09 15.64
C ASN A 3 26.85 -17.97 15.18
N ARG A 4 26.24 -16.83 15.53
CA ARG A 4 24.92 -16.39 15.07
C ARG A 4 25.09 -15.83 13.65
N GLY A 5 24.85 -16.66 12.64
CA GLY A 5 24.69 -16.19 11.26
C GLY A 5 23.40 -15.38 11.15
N LYS A 6 23.54 -14.08 10.85
CA LYS A 6 22.45 -13.12 10.62
C LYS A 6 21.47 -13.67 9.57
N LYS A 7 20.17 -13.66 9.88
CA LYS A 7 19.11 -13.74 8.87
C LYS A 7 19.10 -12.42 8.10
N THR A 8 19.69 -12.40 6.92
CA THR A 8 19.48 -11.35 5.93
C THR A 8 18.10 -11.58 5.31
N PHE A 9 17.13 -10.76 5.67
CA PHE A 9 15.90 -10.63 4.91
C PHE A 9 16.28 -10.00 3.56
N THR A 10 16.15 -10.78 2.50
CA THR A 10 16.40 -10.33 1.12
C THR A 10 15.37 -9.25 0.79
N ASN A 11 15.88 -8.03 0.61
CA ASN A 11 15.15 -6.92 0.00
C ASN A 11 14.61 -7.35 -1.37
N TYR A 12 13.42 -6.88 -1.68
CA TYR A 12 12.68 -7.12 -2.91
C TYR A 12 13.57 -7.02 -4.15
N THR A 13 13.48 -8.06 -4.99
CA THR A 13 14.05 -8.11 -6.33
C THR A 13 13.44 -7.03 -7.22
N SER A 14 14.27 -6.09 -7.66
CA SER A 14 14.00 -5.23 -8.82
C SER A 14 13.92 -6.09 -10.08
N PRO A 15 12.96 -5.86 -11.00
CA PRO A 15 13.03 -6.50 -12.30
C PRO A 15 14.19 -5.90 -13.11
N LEU A 16 15.04 -6.79 -13.61
CA LEU A 16 16.00 -6.54 -14.67
C LEU A 16 15.23 -6.20 -15.96
N SER A 17 15.29 -4.96 -16.40
CA SER A 17 14.98 -4.61 -17.78
C SER A 17 15.84 -3.42 -18.21
N SER A 18 16.87 -3.74 -18.99
CA SER A 18 17.70 -2.83 -19.75
C SER A 18 16.82 -2.04 -20.73
N GLY A 19 16.59 -0.77 -20.44
CA GLY A 19 15.87 0.14 -21.33
C GLY A 19 15.50 1.40 -20.57
N LEU A 20 15.75 2.57 -21.17
CA LEU A 20 15.25 3.86 -20.72
C LEU A 20 13.70 3.85 -20.84
N GLY A 21 13.03 3.18 -19.90
CA GLY A 21 11.58 3.09 -19.79
C GLY A 21 11.16 3.67 -18.44
N SER A 22 10.26 4.63 -18.46
CA SER A 22 9.87 5.44 -17.30
C SER A 22 9.56 4.61 -16.06
N ASP A 23 10.28 4.87 -14.96
CA ASP A 23 10.03 4.33 -13.60
C ASP A 23 8.66 4.70 -12.99
N TYR A 24 7.75 5.28 -13.80
CA TYR A 24 6.43 5.77 -13.43
C TYR A 24 5.32 4.95 -14.09
N ASP A 25 5.45 3.62 -14.16
CA ASP A 25 4.28 2.80 -14.49
C ASP A 25 3.31 2.79 -13.29
N CYS A 26 2.41 3.77 -13.32
CA CYS A 26 1.29 3.95 -12.41
C CYS A 26 0.06 3.10 -12.83
N SER A 27 0.09 2.49 -14.03
CA SER A 27 -1.02 1.71 -14.57
C SER A 27 -1.06 0.27 -14.08
N HIS A 28 0.07 -0.27 -13.60
CA HIS A 28 0.14 -1.63 -13.07
C HIS A 28 0.76 -1.66 -11.67
N VAL A 29 0.02 -1.12 -10.68
CA VAL A 29 0.41 -1.21 -9.27
C VAL A 29 -0.29 -2.40 -8.65
N ASN A 30 0.49 -3.33 -8.09
CA ASN A 30 0.01 -4.43 -7.27
C ASN A 30 0.92 -4.52 -6.04
N ILE A 31 0.52 -3.89 -4.94
CA ILE A 31 1.34 -3.79 -3.74
C ILE A 31 0.61 -4.38 -2.54
N ARG A 32 1.17 -5.47 -2.01
CA ARG A 32 0.72 -6.03 -0.74
C ARG A 32 1.38 -5.30 0.42
N THR A 33 0.56 -4.78 1.32
CA THR A 33 1.03 -4.05 2.50
C THR A 33 0.08 -4.24 3.67
N LYS A 34 0.47 -3.74 4.83
CA LYS A 34 -0.35 -3.71 6.04
C LYS A 34 -0.68 -2.26 6.39
N LEU A 35 -1.94 -2.03 6.76
CA LEU A 35 -2.36 -0.75 7.33
C LEU A 35 -1.64 -0.48 8.64
N SER A 36 -1.15 0.74 8.79
CA SER A 36 -0.71 1.28 10.07
C SER A 36 -1.86 2.00 10.77
N ASN A 37 -1.82 2.01 12.11
CA ASN A 37 -2.80 2.69 12.96
C ASN A 37 -4.25 2.38 12.52
N ILE A 38 -4.59 1.09 12.54
CA ILE A 38 -5.92 0.57 12.18
C ILE A 38 -6.95 1.19 13.13
N GLN A 39 -8.02 1.71 12.57
CA GLN A 39 -9.10 2.39 13.27
C GLN A 39 -10.35 1.50 13.35
N VAL A 40 -11.26 1.83 14.27
CA VAL A 40 -12.54 1.11 14.49
C VAL A 40 -13.39 1.00 13.22
N ALA A 41 -13.28 1.97 12.30
CA ALA A 41 -13.97 1.93 11.02
C ALA A 41 -13.61 0.69 10.16
N PHE A 42 -12.42 0.10 10.38
CA PHE A 42 -11.98 -1.11 9.69
C PHE A 42 -12.72 -2.37 10.17
N ASP A 43 -13.29 -2.38 11.38
CA ASP A 43 -14.07 -3.54 11.86
C ASP A 43 -15.31 -3.80 10.99
N LYS A 44 -15.81 -2.74 10.33
CA LYS A 44 -16.96 -2.77 9.42
C LYS A 44 -16.60 -3.25 8.00
N VAL A 45 -15.32 -3.35 7.64
CA VAL A 45 -14.92 -3.74 6.27
C VAL A 45 -14.69 -5.24 6.15
N ASN A 46 -15.10 -5.85 5.04
CA ASN A 46 -15.00 -7.30 4.82
C ASN A 46 -13.80 -7.69 3.95
N GLU A 47 -13.34 -8.93 4.10
CA GLU A 47 -12.32 -9.48 3.23
C GLU A 47 -12.81 -9.50 1.77
N GLY A 48 -11.91 -9.19 0.84
CA GLY A 48 -12.21 -9.01 -0.59
C GLY A 48 -12.79 -7.65 -0.95
N GLN A 49 -13.19 -6.83 0.01
CA GLN A 49 -13.77 -5.50 -0.25
C GLN A 49 -12.72 -4.53 -0.80
N LEU A 50 -13.13 -3.72 -1.78
CA LEU A 50 -12.32 -2.63 -2.33
C LEU A 50 -12.63 -1.33 -1.58
N LEU A 51 -11.58 -0.73 -1.04
CA LEU A 51 -11.65 0.49 -0.24
C LEU A 51 -10.92 1.63 -0.95
N PRO A 52 -11.51 2.82 -1.07
CA PRO A 52 -10.84 3.96 -1.71
C PRO A 52 -9.61 4.39 -0.91
N ILE A 53 -8.52 4.67 -1.63
CA ILE A 53 -7.32 5.31 -1.08
C ILE A 53 -7.40 6.80 -1.33
N LYS A 54 -7.11 7.61 -0.31
CA LYS A 54 -7.12 9.07 -0.41
C LYS A 54 -5.88 9.68 0.23
N LYS A 55 -5.30 10.65 -0.47
CA LYS A 55 -4.30 11.56 0.10
C LYS A 55 -4.99 12.53 1.06
N ILE A 56 -4.57 12.52 2.33
CA ILE A 56 -5.11 13.40 3.37
C ILE A 56 -4.10 14.47 3.82
N GLU A 57 -2.81 14.20 3.67
CA GLU A 57 -1.70 15.12 3.92
C GLU A 57 -0.61 14.89 2.86
N PRO A 58 0.40 15.78 2.70
CA PRO A 58 1.40 15.68 1.64
C PRO A 58 2.05 14.30 1.49
N ASN A 59 2.28 13.58 2.60
CA ASN A 59 2.94 12.28 2.60
C ASN A 59 2.09 11.15 3.23
N ILE A 60 0.79 11.39 3.43
CA ILE A 60 -0.09 10.46 4.14
C ILE A 60 -1.26 10.05 3.23
N LEU A 61 -1.28 8.74 2.96
CA LEU A 61 -2.39 8.07 2.30
C LEU A 61 -3.22 7.32 3.35
N ALA A 62 -4.52 7.56 3.34
CA ALA A 62 -5.50 6.87 4.17
C ALA A 62 -6.36 5.94 3.30
N VAL A 63 -6.75 4.82 3.89
CA VAL A 63 -7.80 3.96 3.34
C VAL A 63 -9.12 4.33 4.01
N LEU A 64 -10.16 4.57 3.23
CA LEU A 64 -11.48 4.94 3.74
C LEU A 64 -12.48 3.80 3.53
N ASN A 65 -13.46 3.65 4.42
CA ASN A 65 -14.61 2.77 4.16
C ASN A 65 -15.65 3.48 3.26
N HIS A 66 -16.76 2.80 2.97
CA HIS A 66 -17.86 3.38 2.18
C HIS A 66 -18.55 4.57 2.88
N ASP A 67 -18.46 4.64 4.21
CA ASP A 67 -18.96 5.77 5.01
C ASP A 67 -17.96 6.96 5.03
N LYS A 68 -16.86 6.86 4.28
CA LYS A 68 -15.75 7.83 4.22
C LYS A 68 -15.00 7.99 5.55
N GLU A 69 -15.12 7.02 6.45
CA GLU A 69 -14.36 6.96 7.70
C GLU A 69 -12.97 6.35 7.45
N ILE A 70 -11.95 6.87 8.14
CA ILE A 70 -10.58 6.36 8.02
C ILE A 70 -10.48 4.99 8.67
N CYS A 71 -10.10 3.99 7.88
CA CYS A 71 -9.82 2.63 8.33
C CYS A 71 -8.40 2.44 8.87
N GLY A 72 -7.46 3.24 8.35
CA GLY A 72 -6.04 3.17 8.67
C GLY A 72 -5.22 3.86 7.59
N TYR A 73 -3.90 3.82 7.73
CA TYR A 73 -2.99 4.52 6.86
C TYR A 73 -2.07 3.56 6.13
N ILE A 74 -1.67 3.91 4.92
CA ILE A 74 -0.67 3.15 4.17
C ILE A 74 0.71 3.58 4.68
N SER A 75 1.54 2.59 5.01
CA SER A 75 2.90 2.82 5.50
C SER A 75 3.71 3.70 4.55
N THR A 76 4.43 4.67 5.12
CA THR A 76 5.22 5.68 4.38
C THR A 76 6.31 5.08 3.49
N THR A 77 6.81 3.88 3.81
CA THR A 77 7.78 3.15 2.98
C THR A 77 7.20 2.76 1.61
N VAL A 78 5.89 2.52 1.55
CA VAL A 78 5.15 2.17 0.32
C VAL A 78 4.59 3.42 -0.37
N ASN A 79 4.43 4.51 0.40
CA ASN A 79 3.75 5.72 -0.06
C ASN A 79 4.45 6.47 -1.19
N LYS A 80 5.78 6.48 -1.31
CA LYS A 80 6.44 7.45 -2.22
C LYS A 80 6.00 7.28 -3.68
N LYS A 81 6.01 6.05 -4.21
CA LYS A 81 5.55 5.77 -5.60
C LYS A 81 4.04 6.01 -5.76
N LEU A 82 3.25 5.59 -4.76
CA LEU A 82 1.80 5.72 -4.76
C LEU A 82 1.33 7.18 -4.69
N LEU A 83 2.02 8.01 -3.89
CA LEU A 83 1.78 9.44 -3.78
C LEU A 83 2.00 10.12 -5.12
N ASP A 84 3.16 9.91 -5.75
CA ASP A 84 3.47 10.49 -7.05
C ASP A 84 2.38 10.12 -8.08
N CYS A 85 1.96 8.86 -8.13
CA CYS A 85 0.90 8.45 -9.05
C CYS A 85 -0.46 9.09 -8.73
N ILE A 86 -0.85 9.19 -7.46
CA ILE A 86 -2.10 9.85 -7.04
C ILE A 86 -2.07 11.35 -7.38
N GLU A 87 -0.93 12.02 -7.19
CA GLU A 87 -0.74 13.42 -7.56
C GLU A 87 -0.85 13.65 -9.07
N ASN A 88 -0.46 12.66 -9.87
CA ASN A 88 -0.62 12.67 -11.33
C ASN A 88 -2.02 12.22 -11.79
N GLY A 89 -2.99 12.07 -10.88
CA GLY A 89 -4.39 11.82 -11.21
C GLY A 89 -4.79 10.34 -11.31
N PHE A 90 -3.90 9.40 -10.95
CA PHE A 90 -4.25 7.98 -10.89
C PHE A 90 -5.06 7.67 -9.62
N THR A 91 -6.04 6.78 -9.77
CA THR A 91 -6.83 6.29 -8.64
C THR A 91 -6.36 4.89 -8.26
N TYR A 92 -6.34 4.61 -6.96
CA TYR A 92 -6.01 3.30 -6.42
C TYR A 92 -7.03 2.87 -5.38
N TRP A 93 -7.18 1.56 -5.27
CA TRP A 93 -8.07 0.89 -4.33
C TRP A 93 -7.26 -0.07 -3.47
N ALA A 94 -7.65 -0.19 -2.21
CA ALA A 94 -7.12 -1.17 -1.28
C ALA A 94 -8.11 -2.33 -1.17
N LYS A 95 -7.76 -3.49 -1.73
CA LYS A 95 -8.47 -4.75 -1.52
C LYS A 95 -8.12 -5.33 -0.17
N VAL A 96 -9.11 -5.55 0.69
CA VAL A 96 -8.91 -6.16 2.01
C VAL A 96 -8.54 -7.63 1.83
N ILE A 97 -7.40 -8.04 2.36
CA ILE A 97 -6.92 -9.44 2.34
C ILE A 97 -7.21 -10.12 3.66
N SER A 98 -7.14 -9.38 4.78
CA SER A 98 -7.47 -9.91 6.10
C SER A 98 -8.08 -8.86 7.01
N LYS A 99 -8.87 -9.29 8.00
CA LYS A 99 -9.38 -8.43 9.10
C LYS A 99 -8.29 -7.87 10.02
N PHE A 100 -7.03 -8.26 9.84
CA PHE A 100 -5.90 -7.74 10.61
C PHE A 100 -5.18 -6.56 9.92
N GLY A 101 -5.77 -6.01 8.86
CA GLY A 101 -5.26 -4.85 8.15
C GLY A 101 -4.34 -5.16 6.98
N ASP A 102 -4.25 -6.43 6.55
CA ASP A 102 -3.55 -6.76 5.32
C ASP A 102 -4.38 -6.33 4.12
N ILE A 103 -3.76 -5.59 3.19
CA ILE A 103 -4.41 -5.08 1.99
C ILE A 103 -3.53 -5.32 0.76
N ASN A 104 -4.19 -5.40 -0.40
CA ASN A 104 -3.56 -5.35 -1.70
C ASN A 104 -3.97 -4.05 -2.40
N ILE A 105 -3.00 -3.23 -2.80
CA ILE A 105 -3.25 -1.99 -3.52
C ILE A 105 -3.25 -2.27 -5.00
N GLU A 106 -4.32 -1.90 -5.69
CA GLU A 106 -4.52 -2.08 -7.13
C GLU A 106 -5.11 -0.83 -7.79
N ASN A 107 -4.79 -0.63 -9.08
CA ASN A 107 -5.33 0.43 -9.95
C ASN A 107 -6.59 -0.07 -10.67
#